data_AF-A0A381WXU9-F1
#
_entry.id   AF-A0A381WXU9-F1
#
_cell.length_a   1.000
_cell.length_b   1.000
_cell.length_c   1.000
_cell.angle_alpha   90.00
_cell.angle_beta   90.00
_cell.angle_gamma   90.00
#
_symmetry.space_group_name_H-M   'P 1'
#
loop_
_entity.id
_entity.type
_entity.pdbx_description
1 polymer ?
#
loop_
_entity_poly.entity_id
_entity_poly.type
_entity_poly.pdbx_seq_one_letter_code
_entity_poly.pdbx_strand_id
1 'polypeptide(L)' 'MFAKIFISIARLSPVFQKAIWKWWYQRLAHRGHDTGWAFMNYGYASLSGTSQIELKKEDESNRLFIQLYHY' A
#
# COMPACT_ATOMS: atom_id res chain seq x y z
N MET A 1 22.32 0.39 -16.33
CA MET A 1 22.52 1.76 -16.86
C MET A 1 21.20 2.52 -16.98
N PHE A 2 20.17 1.96 -17.62
CA PHE A 2 18.83 2.57 -17.79
C PHE A 2 18.14 3.00 -16.49
N ALA A 3 18.17 2.16 -15.44
CA ALA A 3 17.59 2.53 -14.14
C ALA A 3 18.22 3.79 -13.54
N LYS A 4 19.54 3.99 -13.71
CA LYS A 4 20.25 5.18 -13.21
C LYS A 4 19.81 6.44 -13.97
N ILE A 5 19.71 6.35 -15.29
CA ILE A 5 19.24 7.45 -16.15
C ILE A 5 17.78 7.81 -15.82
N PHE A 6 16.92 6.80 -15.67
CA PHE A 6 15.53 6.98 -15.27
C PHE A 6 15.40 7.66 -13.90
N ILE A 7 16.18 7.21 -12.90
CA ILE A 7 16.20 7.83 -11.57
C ILE A 7 16.71 9.27 -11.64
N SER A 8 17.74 9.55 -12.44
CA SER A 8 18.23 10.91 -12.65
C SER A 8 17.17 11.82 -13.27
N ILE A 9 16.45 11.34 -14.30
CA ILE A 9 15.35 12.09 -14.94
C ILE A 9 14.19 12.31 -13.97
N ALA A 10 13.80 11.28 -13.21
CA ALA A 10 12.75 11.39 -12.21
C ALA A 10 13.09 12.45 -11.14
N ARG A 11 14.38 12.59 -10.77
CA ARG A 11 14.83 13.58 -9.78
C ARG A 11 14.95 15.01 -10.31
N LEU A 12 14.80 15.25 -11.62
CA LEU A 12 14.88 16.60 -12.20
C LEU A 12 13.75 17.51 -11.72
N SER A 13 12.58 16.94 -11.43
CA SER A 13 11.44 17.70 -10.91
C SER A 13 10.67 16.87 -9.90
N PRO A 14 10.58 17.32 -8.64
CA PRO A 14 9.80 16.61 -7.61
C PRO A 14 8.32 16.55 -7.97
N VAL A 15 7.79 17.53 -8.72
CA VAL A 15 6.40 17.54 -9.19
C VAL A 15 6.17 16.44 -10.23
N PHE A 16 7.08 16.32 -11.20
CA PHE A 16 7.00 15.28 -12.24
C PHE A 16 7.16 13.88 -11.65
N GLN A 17 8.11 13.70 -10.74
CA GLN A 17 8.28 12.45 -9.99
C GLN A 17 6.98 12.04 -9.29
N LYS A 18 6.37 12.97 -8.54
CA LYS A 18 5.11 12.74 -7.83
C LYS A 18 3.98 12.37 -8.80
N ALA A 19 3.90 13.03 -9.95
CA ALA A 19 2.89 12.75 -10.97
C ALA A 19 3.03 11.33 -11.56
N ILE A 20 4.25 10.91 -11.91
CA ILE A 20 4.53 9.55 -12.41
C ILE A 20 4.13 8.50 -11.37
N TRP A 21 4.58 8.66 -10.12
CA TRP A 21 4.26 7.71 -9.06
C TRP A 21 2.77 7.66 -8.77
N LYS A 22 2.09 8.80 -8.74
CA LYS A 22 0.62 8.85 -8.57
C LYS A 22 -0.07 8.11 -9.70
N TRP A 23 0.32 8.33 -10.95
CA TRP A 23 -0.26 7.64 -12.10
C TRP A 23 -0.06 6.12 -12.02
N TRP A 24 1.16 5.67 -11.71
CA TRP A 24 1.45 4.25 -11.54
C TRP A 24 0.65 3.62 -10.40
N TYR A 25 0.62 4.28 -9.24
CA TYR A 25 -0.13 3.81 -8.08
C TYR A 25 -1.62 3.66 -8.40
N GLN A 26 -2.22 4.68 -9.01
CA GLN A 26 -3.62 4.64 -9.40
C GLN A 26 -3.89 3.54 -10.43
N ARG A 27 -3.02 3.38 -11.42
CA ARG A 27 -3.14 2.31 -12.44
C ARG A 27 -3.17 0.93 -11.80
N LEU A 28 -2.33 0.69 -10.78
CA LEU A 28 -2.26 -0.55 -10.03
C LEU A 28 -3.49 -0.74 -9.14
N ALA A 29 -3.89 0.29 -8.39
CA ALA A 29 -5.07 0.26 -7.53
C ALA A 29 -6.35 -0.09 -8.31
N HIS A 30 -6.54 0.49 -9.50
CA HIS A 30 -7.71 0.19 -10.35
C HIS A 30 -7.70 -1.24 -10.92
N ARG A 31 -6.53 -1.89 -11.01
CA ARG A 31 -6.42 -3.27 -11.51
C ARG A 31 -6.45 -4.33 -10.41
N GLY A 32 -6.09 -3.96 -9.19
CA GLY A 32 -5.98 -4.86 -8.04
C GLY A 32 -7.29 -5.15 -7.30
N HIS A 33 -8.40 -4.53 -7.72
CA HIS A 33 -9.67 -4.61 -7.01
C HIS A 33 -10.20 -6.05 -6.91
N ASP A 34 -10.00 -6.85 -7.95
CA ASP A 34 -10.45 -8.25 -8.01
C ASP A 34 -9.41 -9.25 -7.45
N THR A 35 -8.21 -8.80 -7.09
CA THR A 35 -7.11 -9.67 -6.63
C THR A 35 -6.90 -9.65 -5.12
N GLY A 36 -7.81 -9.01 -4.37
CA GLY A 36 -7.64 -8.80 -2.91
C GLY A 36 -6.62 -7.71 -2.57
N TRP A 37 -6.20 -6.89 -3.53
CA TRP A 37 -5.23 -5.82 -3.33
C TRP A 37 -5.91 -4.53 -2.86
N ALA A 38 -6.81 -4.65 -1.87
CA ALA A 38 -7.55 -3.52 -1.29
C ALA A 38 -6.64 -2.62 -0.42
N PHE A 39 -5.66 -3.25 0.25
CA PHE A 39 -4.75 -2.58 1.16
C PHE A 39 -3.34 -2.62 0.59
N MET A 40 -2.91 -1.53 -0.04
CA MET A 40 -1.51 -1.35 -0.49
C MET A 40 -0.60 -0.81 0.64
N ASN A 41 -1.04 -0.96 1.89
CA ASN A 41 -0.32 -0.55 3.08
C ASN A 41 0.26 -1.77 3.80
N TYR A 42 1.13 -1.54 4.78
CA TYR A 42 1.58 -2.58 5.69
C TYR A 42 0.42 -3.09 6.54
N GLY A 43 0.61 -4.27 7.14
CA GLY A 43 -0.25 -4.76 8.20
C GLY A 43 0.40 -4.55 9.57
N TYR A 44 -0.40 -4.56 10.63
CA TYR A 44 0.06 -4.57 12.01
C TYR A 44 -0.28 -5.89 12.68
N ALA A 45 0.72 -6.52 13.28
CA ALA A 45 0.58 -7.70 14.14
C ALA A 45 1.26 -7.40 15.48
N SER A 46 0.51 -7.51 16.58
CA SER A 46 1.11 -7.42 17.91
C SER A 46 1.96 -8.65 18.20
N LEU A 47 3.15 -8.44 18.72
CA LEU A 47 4.06 -9.50 19.16
C LEU A 47 3.78 -9.97 20.59
N SER A 48 3.05 -9.19 21.39
CA SER A 48 2.95 -9.37 22.85
C SER A 48 1.50 -9.51 23.34
N GLY A 49 0.59 -9.99 22.49
CA GLY A 49 -0.76 -10.35 22.90
C GLY A 49 -1.70 -9.18 23.20
N THR A 50 -1.46 -7.99 22.66
CA THR A 50 -2.48 -6.92 22.73
C THR A 50 -3.79 -7.42 22.09
N SER A 51 -4.91 -7.07 22.74
CA SER A 51 -6.26 -7.49 22.33
C SER A 51 -6.47 -7.21 20.85
N GLN A 52 -6.68 -8.27 20.07
CA GLN A 52 -7.04 -8.14 18.67
C GLN A 52 -8.42 -7.50 18.58
N ILE A 53 -8.61 -6.62 17.60
CA ILE A 53 -9.93 -6.06 17.30
C ILE A 53 -10.89 -7.19 16.88
N GLU A 54 -12.12 -7.14 17.36
CA GLU A 54 -13.16 -8.05 16.90
C GLU A 54 -13.59 -7.62 15.49
N LEU A 55 -13.56 -8.55 14.54
CA LEU A 55 -13.86 -8.30 13.13
C LEU A 55 -15.01 -9.20 12.68
N LYS A 56 -15.73 -8.76 11.65
CA LYS A 56 -16.68 -9.65 10.97
C LYS A 56 -15.89 -10.73 10.25
N LYS A 57 -16.54 -11.90 10.06
CA LYS A 57 -15.92 -13.05 9.37
C LYS A 57 -15.41 -12.71 7.96
N GLU A 58 -16.09 -11.81 7.25
CA GLU A 58 -15.68 -11.31 5.92
C GLU A 58 -14.39 -10.47 5.95
N ASP A 59 -14.14 -9.78 7.06
CA ASP A 59 -13.00 -8.87 7.24
C ASP A 59 -11.75 -9.56 7.79
N GLU A 60 -11.87 -10.80 8.29
CA GLU A 60 -10.76 -11.56 8.88
C GLU A 60 -9.57 -11.72 7.93
N SER A 61 -9.84 -11.90 6.63
CA SER A 61 -8.80 -12.00 5.60
C SER A 61 -7.93 -10.73 5.50
N ASN A 62 -8.47 -9.59 5.93
CA ASN A 62 -7.82 -8.28 5.93
C ASN A 62 -7.40 -7.82 7.33
N ARG A 63 -7.46 -8.69 8.36
CA ARG A 63 -7.22 -8.35 9.77
C ARG A 63 -5.98 -7.51 9.99
N LEU A 64 -4.84 -7.93 9.44
CA LEU A 64 -3.56 -7.23 9.63
C LEU A 64 -3.63 -5.78 9.13
N PHE A 65 -4.29 -5.55 8.00
CA PHE A 65 -4.42 -4.22 7.42
C PHE A 65 -5.39 -3.35 8.22
N ILE A 66 -6.53 -3.90 8.63
CA ILE A 66 -7.52 -3.17 9.43
C ILE A 66 -6.91 -2.80 10.78
N GLN A 67 -6.21 -3.75 11.42
CA GLN A 67 -5.60 -3.56 12.72
C GLN A 67 -4.56 -2.42 12.73
N LEU A 68 -3.87 -2.16 11.61
CA LEU A 68 -2.94 -1.03 11.51
C LEU A 68 -3.61 0.33 11.77
N TYR A 69 -4.91 0.49 11.46
CA TYR A 69 -5.64 1.75 11.63
C TYR A 69 -6.30 1.89 13.01
N HIS A 70 -6.22 0.86 13.85
CA HIS A 70 -6.80 0.84 15.19
C HIS A 70 -5.75 1.08 16.31
N TYR A 71 -4.48 1.24 15.95
CA TYR A 71 -3.37 1.57 16.88
C TYR A 71 -2.70 2.88 16.50
#